data_AF-A0A944AZU4-F1
#
_entry.id   AF-A0A944AZU4-F1
#
_cell.length_a   1.000
_cell.length_b   1.000
_cell.length_c   1.000
_cell.angle_alpha   90.00
_cell.angle_beta   90.00
_cell.angle_gamma   90.00
#
_symmetry.space_group_name_H-M   'P 1'
#
loop_
_entity.id
_entity.type
_entity.pdbx_description
1 polymer ?
#
loop_
_entity_poly.entity_id
_entity_poly.type
_entity_poly.pdbx_seq_one_letter_code
_entity_poly.pdbx_strand_id
1 'polypeptide(L)'
;MYNEKLEELIDAALADGVLTEKEKQVLFKKAQEMGIDLDEFEMVLDSRMVKIKKSEEGKAQSSAPKSNKLGDVKKCPACGAIVQSYLGSCPECGYAFENIGANSATQELARKCEAISNDLNKALIGATEEAQKELVMHHPDTLANAIRTFSIPNTKADLFEFITYSQSLMMDRSTFRKVADAYLVKYREAITKAKLLFHNDPTFQKLIEEQENVETEFRRVHKKQPKRMVTAKELEDRKNTRNGVLLMLIIFAVVATLGILGGLGVLG
;
A
#
# COMPACT_ATOMS: atom_id res chain seq x y z
N MET A 1 -35.52 -6.53 37.41
CA MET A 1 -35.31 -5.08 37.59
C MET A 1 -34.49 -4.95 38.84
N TYR A 2 -33.36 -4.25 38.77
CA TYR A 2 -32.43 -4.14 39.89
C TYR A 2 -33.02 -3.25 40.99
N ASN A 3 -32.31 -3.19 42.13
CA ASN A 3 -32.66 -2.25 43.18
C ASN A 3 -32.68 -0.80 42.65
N GLU A 4 -33.60 0.02 43.15
CA GLU A 4 -33.80 1.42 42.74
C GLU A 4 -32.50 2.22 42.70
N LYS A 5 -31.61 2.04 43.69
CA LYS A 5 -30.33 2.76 43.74
C LYS A 5 -29.37 2.37 42.62
N LEU A 6 -29.39 1.11 42.18
CA LEU A 6 -28.54 0.65 41.07
C LEU A 6 -29.14 1.09 39.74
N GLU A 7 -30.47 1.09 39.61
CA GLU A 7 -31.18 1.59 38.44
C GLU A 7 -30.89 3.08 38.19
N GLU A 8 -30.96 3.92 39.23
CA GLU A 8 -30.62 5.35 39.13
C GLU A 8 -29.16 5.59 38.69
N LEU A 9 -28.23 4.77 39.18
CA LEU A 9 -26.81 4.86 38.79
C LEU A 9 -26.61 4.45 37.32
N ILE A 10 -27.33 3.44 36.85
CA ILE A 10 -27.29 3.00 35.45
C ILE A 10 -27.84 4.11 34.55
N ASP A 11 -28.98 4.70 34.90
CA ASP A 11 -29.60 5.75 34.10
C ASP A 11 -28.73 7.02 34.05
N ALA A 12 -28.11 7.40 35.17
CA ALA A 12 -27.17 8.52 35.20
C ALA A 12 -25.92 8.28 34.34
N ALA A 13 -25.34 7.07 34.39
CA ALA A 13 -24.15 6.70 33.62
C ALA A 13 -24.41 6.47 32.12
N LEU A 14 -25.66 6.28 31.72
CA LEU A 14 -26.06 6.12 30.32
C LEU A 14 -26.69 7.38 29.72
N ALA A 15 -26.83 8.46 30.50
CA ALA A 15 -27.54 9.68 30.10
C ALA A 15 -26.87 10.44 28.94
N ASP A 16 -25.54 10.32 28.79
CA ASP A 16 -24.75 10.96 27.74
C ASP A 16 -24.48 10.04 26.54
N GLY A 17 -25.03 8.82 26.56
CA GLY A 17 -24.86 7.81 25.51
C GLY A 17 -23.45 7.19 25.43
N VAL A 18 -22.55 7.51 26.38
CA VAL A 18 -21.15 7.07 26.40
C VAL A 18 -20.77 6.57 27.79
N LEU A 19 -20.73 5.26 27.97
CA LEU A 19 -20.27 4.66 29.23
C LEU A 19 -18.73 4.64 29.28
N THR A 20 -18.14 5.40 30.18
CA THR A 20 -16.69 5.40 30.38
C THR A 20 -16.23 4.19 31.19
N GLU A 21 -14.95 3.84 31.04
CA GLU A 21 -14.33 2.71 31.78
C GLU A 21 -14.45 2.87 33.31
N LYS A 22 -14.40 4.12 33.81
CA LYS A 22 -14.55 4.41 35.24
C LYS A 22 -15.99 4.18 35.72
N GLU A 23 -16.98 4.58 34.93
CA GLU A 23 -18.40 4.35 35.26
C GLU A 23 -18.75 2.87 35.19
N LYS A 24 -18.23 2.16 34.19
CA LYS A 24 -18.37 0.69 34.08
C LYS A 24 -17.82 0.01 35.35
N GLN A 25 -16.63 0.36 35.80
CA GLN A 25 -16.04 -0.21 37.02
C GLN A 25 -16.88 0.05 38.28
N VAL A 26 -17.42 1.27 38.42
CA VAL A 26 -18.28 1.63 39.57
C VAL A 26 -19.58 0.82 39.56
N LEU A 27 -20.22 0.67 38.40
CA LEU A 27 -21.45 -0.11 38.24
C LEU A 27 -21.23 -1.59 38.55
N PHE A 28 -20.15 -2.19 38.04
CA PHE A 28 -19.83 -3.60 38.29
C PHE A 28 -19.52 -3.87 39.76
N LYS A 29 -18.76 -2.98 40.41
CA LYS A 29 -18.49 -3.08 41.85
C LYS A 29 -19.79 -3.01 42.65
N LYS A 30 -20.72 -2.14 42.26
CA LYS A 30 -22.00 -2.00 42.94
C LYS A 30 -22.94 -3.18 42.73
N ALA A 31 -22.95 -3.74 41.52
CA ALA A 31 -23.68 -4.97 41.21
C ALA A 31 -23.14 -6.15 42.03
N GLN A 32 -21.82 -6.28 42.13
CA GLN A 32 -21.15 -7.31 42.94
C GLN A 32 -21.48 -7.18 44.43
N GLU A 33 -21.44 -5.95 44.98
CA GLU A 33 -21.84 -5.69 46.38
C GLU A 33 -23.30 -6.09 46.66
N MET A 34 -24.16 -6.04 45.66
CA MET A 34 -25.56 -6.45 45.74
C MET A 34 -25.78 -7.94 45.43
N GLY A 35 -24.70 -8.70 45.21
CA GLY A 35 -24.76 -10.14 44.90
C GLY A 35 -25.35 -10.45 43.53
N ILE A 36 -25.30 -9.50 42.60
CA ILE A 36 -25.75 -9.70 41.21
C ILE A 36 -24.64 -10.37 40.42
N ASP A 37 -25.00 -11.33 39.59
CA ASP A 37 -24.07 -11.99 38.68
C ASP A 37 -23.50 -10.99 37.66
N LEU A 38 -22.17 -10.97 37.53
CA LEU A 38 -21.48 -9.96 36.72
C LEU A 38 -21.72 -10.16 35.22
N ASP A 39 -21.86 -11.41 34.76
CA ASP A 39 -22.09 -11.72 33.35
C ASP A 39 -23.53 -11.34 32.96
N GLU A 40 -24.51 -11.64 33.83
CA GLU A 40 -25.89 -11.18 33.67
C GLU A 40 -25.98 -9.65 33.66
N PHE A 41 -25.23 -8.99 34.55
CA PHE A 41 -25.19 -7.53 34.65
C PHE A 41 -24.60 -6.88 33.39
N GLU A 42 -23.50 -7.42 32.86
CA GLU A 42 -22.89 -6.95 31.62
C GLU A 42 -23.86 -7.06 30.44
N MET A 43 -24.52 -8.21 30.29
CA MET A 43 -25.50 -8.43 29.22
C MET A 43 -26.67 -7.43 29.29
N VAL A 44 -27.14 -7.10 30.50
CA VAL A 44 -28.22 -6.13 30.70
C VAL A 44 -27.76 -4.70 30.44
N LEU A 45 -26.56 -4.33 30.88
CA LEU A 45 -25.97 -3.01 30.60
C LEU A 45 -25.77 -2.78 29.09
N ASP A 46 -25.22 -3.75 28.38
CA ASP A 46 -25.02 -3.67 26.93
C ASP A 46 -26.35 -3.57 26.18
N SER A 47 -27.35 -4.34 26.63
CA SER A 47 -28.71 -4.29 26.08
C SER A 47 -29.36 -2.91 26.27
N ARG A 48 -29.12 -2.23 27.40
CA ARG A 48 -29.62 -0.87 27.66
C ARG A 48 -28.87 0.19 26.87
N MET A 49 -27.54 0.08 26.78
CA MET A 49 -26.70 0.96 25.94
C MET A 49 -27.14 0.93 24.48
N VAL A 50 -27.43 -0.26 23.94
CA VAL A 50 -27.95 -0.42 22.57
C VAL A 50 -29.35 0.19 22.42
N LYS A 51 -30.22 0.08 23.43
CA LYS A 51 -31.56 0.71 23.41
C LYS A 51 -31.47 2.23 23.39
N ILE A 52 -30.57 2.83 24.16
CA ILE A 52 -30.37 4.28 24.21
C ILE A 52 -29.83 4.79 22.86
N LYS A 53 -28.79 4.14 22.31
CA LYS A 53 -28.27 4.47 20.96
C LYS A 53 -29.34 4.33 19.87
N LYS A 54 -30.16 3.28 19.91
CA LYS A 54 -31.29 3.12 18.99
C LYS A 54 -32.40 4.14 19.19
N SER A 55 -32.58 4.66 20.41
CA SER A 55 -33.58 5.68 20.72
C SER A 55 -33.16 7.09 20.30
N GLU A 56 -31.85 7.38 20.31
CA GLU A 56 -31.29 8.64 19.81
C GLU A 56 -31.24 8.67 18.27
N GLU A 57 -30.95 7.54 17.61
CA GLU A 57 -31.06 7.39 16.16
C GLU A 57 -32.51 7.35 15.64
N GLY A 58 -33.50 7.37 16.54
CA GLY A 58 -34.93 7.18 16.25
C GLY A 58 -35.80 8.45 16.17
N LYS A 59 -35.26 9.65 16.36
CA LYS A 59 -35.99 10.93 16.19
C LYS A 59 -35.69 11.63 14.86
N ALA A 60 -35.79 10.90 13.75
CA ALA A 60 -36.16 11.44 12.45
C ALA A 60 -36.78 10.33 11.57
N GLN A 61 -38.11 10.35 11.47
CA GLN A 61 -38.96 9.67 10.47
C GLN A 61 -38.91 8.14 10.30
N SER A 62 -39.97 7.51 10.83
CA SER A 62 -40.71 6.33 10.36
C SER A 62 -40.14 5.50 9.19
N SER A 63 -39.76 4.24 9.46
CA SER A 63 -40.22 3.06 8.70
C SER A 63 -39.81 1.76 9.39
N ALA A 64 -40.56 0.69 9.08
CA ALA A 64 -40.65 -0.61 9.76
C ALA A 64 -39.37 -1.50 9.65
N PRO A 65 -39.37 -2.75 10.17
CA PRO A 65 -38.16 -3.43 10.66
C PRO A 65 -37.11 -3.70 9.57
N LYS A 66 -35.84 -3.53 9.94
CA LYS A 66 -34.66 -3.76 9.08
C LYS A 66 -34.63 -5.22 8.62
N SER A 67 -35.15 -5.45 7.41
CA SER A 67 -34.79 -6.59 6.57
C SER A 67 -33.29 -6.50 6.25
N ASN A 68 -32.55 -7.59 6.49
CA ASN A 68 -31.19 -7.80 5.98
C ASN A 68 -31.16 -7.77 4.45
N LYS A 69 -31.18 -6.58 3.84
CA LYS A 69 -30.89 -6.39 2.42
C LYS A 69 -29.58 -5.63 2.29
N LEU A 70 -28.59 -6.31 1.73
CA LEU A 70 -27.35 -5.72 1.28
C LEU A 70 -27.62 -4.45 0.47
N GLY A 71 -26.95 -3.36 0.84
CA GLY A 71 -26.78 -2.17 0.02
C GLY A 71 -27.46 -0.93 0.57
N ASP A 72 -26.72 -0.11 1.32
CA ASP A 72 -27.08 1.29 1.51
C ASP A 72 -27.18 1.95 0.12
N VAL A 73 -28.39 2.38 -0.24
CA VAL A 73 -28.66 3.05 -1.51
C VAL A 73 -28.08 4.47 -1.42
N LYS A 74 -26.89 4.68 -2.00
CA LYS A 74 -26.27 6.01 -2.07
C LYS A 74 -27.00 6.86 -3.12
N LYS A 75 -27.27 8.12 -2.81
CA LYS A 75 -27.86 9.09 -3.74
C LYS A 75 -26.81 10.12 -4.13
N CYS A 76 -26.87 10.59 -5.38
CA CYS A 76 -26.04 11.68 -5.85
C CYS A 76 -26.43 12.98 -5.11
N PRO A 77 -25.49 13.69 -4.48
CA PRO A 77 -25.81 14.91 -3.75
C PRO A 77 -26.17 16.08 -4.68
N ALA A 78 -25.80 16.02 -5.96
CA ALA A 78 -26.12 17.07 -6.93
C ALA A 78 -27.48 16.91 -7.63
N CYS A 79 -27.91 15.67 -7.92
CA CYS A 79 -29.16 15.43 -8.68
C CYS A 79 -30.14 14.44 -8.03
N GLY A 80 -29.77 13.82 -6.91
CA GLY A 80 -30.62 12.85 -6.21
C GLY A 80 -30.71 11.47 -6.86
N ALA A 81 -30.07 11.25 -8.01
CA ALA A 81 -30.04 9.94 -8.67
C ALA A 81 -29.46 8.86 -7.76
N ILE A 82 -30.02 7.66 -7.82
CA ILE A 82 -29.49 6.51 -7.09
C ILE A 82 -28.17 6.09 -7.77
N VAL A 83 -27.09 6.04 -7.00
CA VAL A 83 -25.76 5.72 -7.49
C VAL A 83 -25.17 4.58 -6.68
N GLN A 84 -24.38 3.74 -7.35
CA GLN A 84 -23.62 2.69 -6.70
C GLN A 84 -22.37 3.28 -6.03
N SER A 85 -22.01 2.76 -4.85
CA SER A 85 -20.93 3.27 -3.99
C SER A 85 -19.54 3.32 -4.65
N TYR A 86 -19.35 2.69 -5.81
CA TYR A 86 -18.07 2.62 -6.52
C TYR A 86 -17.97 3.55 -7.74
N LEU A 87 -19.06 4.21 -8.13
CA LEU A 87 -19.03 5.15 -9.25
C LEU A 87 -18.19 6.38 -8.85
N GLY A 88 -17.21 6.76 -9.68
CA GLY A 88 -16.39 7.96 -9.47
C GLY A 88 -17.09 9.27 -9.87
N SER A 89 -18.19 9.16 -10.63
CA SER A 89 -19.06 10.27 -10.99
C SER A 89 -20.49 9.80 -11.21
N CYS A 90 -21.46 10.70 -11.05
CA CYS A 90 -22.86 10.40 -11.29
C CYS A 90 -23.12 10.24 -12.80
N PRO A 91 -23.69 9.11 -13.26
CA PRO A 91 -23.98 8.89 -14.69
C PRO A 91 -25.09 9.82 -15.22
N GLU A 92 -25.97 10.31 -14.34
CA GLU A 92 -27.10 11.16 -14.71
C GLU A 92 -26.72 12.64 -14.83
N CYS A 93 -25.83 13.14 -13.97
CA CYS A 93 -25.54 14.58 -13.89
C CYS A 93 -24.05 14.95 -13.93
N GLY A 94 -23.15 13.96 -14.03
CA GLY A 94 -21.70 14.19 -14.11
C GLY A 94 -21.04 14.65 -12.81
N TYR A 95 -21.76 14.71 -11.69
CA TYR A 95 -21.18 15.11 -10.39
C TYR A 95 -20.07 14.15 -9.96
N ALA A 96 -18.86 14.65 -9.74
CA ALA A 96 -17.72 13.86 -9.29
C ALA A 96 -17.84 13.62 -7.77
N PHE A 97 -17.78 12.35 -7.36
CA PHE A 97 -17.86 12.01 -5.94
C PHE A 97 -16.48 12.21 -5.31
N GLU A 98 -16.36 13.22 -4.44
CA GLU A 98 -15.18 13.43 -3.62
C GLU A 98 -15.31 12.61 -2.34
N ASN A 99 -14.34 11.72 -2.12
CA ASN A 99 -14.31 10.84 -0.97
C ASN A 99 -13.85 11.64 0.26
N ILE A 100 -14.77 12.35 0.91
CA ILE A 100 -14.50 13.05 2.19
C ILE A 100 -14.36 11.97 3.27
N GLY A 101 -13.13 11.50 3.48
CA GLY A 101 -12.81 10.47 4.46
C GLY A 101 -11.41 9.88 4.30
N ALA A 102 -10.38 10.71 4.51
CA ALA A 102 -9.03 10.38 4.99
C ALA A 102 -8.55 8.91 4.85
N ASN A 103 -7.92 8.60 3.72
CA ASN A 103 -6.65 7.86 3.52
C ASN A 103 -6.66 7.37 2.06
N SER A 104 -6.11 8.14 1.11
CA SER A 104 -6.10 7.71 -0.29
C SER A 104 -5.39 6.35 -0.40
N ALA A 105 -5.81 5.50 -1.31
CA ALA A 105 -5.18 4.18 -1.50
C ALA A 105 -3.66 4.27 -1.72
N THR A 106 -3.20 5.38 -2.30
CA THR A 106 -1.79 5.74 -2.41
C THR A 106 -1.10 5.89 -1.05
N GLN A 107 -1.73 6.58 -0.08
CA GLN A 107 -1.22 6.70 1.28
C GLN A 107 -1.16 5.34 2.00
N GLU A 108 -2.14 4.47 1.78
CA GLU A 108 -2.10 3.11 2.34
C GLU A 108 -0.93 2.29 1.79
N LEU A 109 -0.71 2.34 0.46
CA LEU A 109 0.44 1.67 -0.16
C LEU A 109 1.76 2.24 0.35
N ALA A 110 1.86 3.58 0.46
CA ALA A 110 3.05 4.25 0.99
C ALA A 110 3.37 3.78 2.41
N ARG A 111 2.37 3.76 3.30
CA ARG A 111 2.51 3.27 4.68
C ARG A 111 2.94 1.80 4.74
N LYS A 112 2.40 0.94 3.87
CA LYS A 112 2.81 -0.47 3.79
C LYS A 112 4.28 -0.60 3.40
N CYS A 113 4.75 0.18 2.42
CA CYS A 113 6.15 0.21 2.01
C CYS A 113 7.07 0.76 3.12
N GLU A 114 6.67 1.84 3.79
CA GLU A 114 7.40 2.43 4.92
C GLU A 114 7.50 1.45 6.10
N ALA A 115 6.43 0.75 6.43
CA ALA A 115 6.43 -0.27 7.47
C ALA A 115 7.46 -1.38 7.19
N ILE A 116 7.49 -1.90 5.95
CA ILE A 116 8.48 -2.90 5.53
C ILE A 116 9.91 -2.38 5.69
N SER A 117 10.17 -1.13 5.28
CA SER A 117 11.49 -0.51 5.42
C SER A 117 11.87 -0.27 6.88
N ASN A 118 10.92 0.12 7.73
CA ASN A 118 11.14 0.30 9.16
C ASN A 118 11.41 -1.02 9.88
N ASP A 119 10.71 -2.09 9.51
CA ASP A 119 10.93 -3.42 10.06
C ASP A 119 12.30 -3.97 9.65
N LEU A 120 12.74 -3.72 8.42
CA LEU A 120 14.12 -3.98 8.03
C LEU A 120 15.11 -3.21 8.90
N ASN A 121 14.93 -1.89 9.06
CA ASN A 121 15.84 -1.07 9.85
C ASN A 121 15.96 -1.57 11.29
N LYS A 122 14.85 -1.99 11.90
CA LYS A 122 14.85 -2.62 13.23
C LYS A 122 15.60 -3.95 13.23
N ALA A 123 15.37 -4.81 12.23
CA ALA A 123 16.03 -6.11 12.11
C ALA A 123 17.54 -6.00 11.88
N LEU A 124 18.01 -4.89 11.28
CA LEU A 124 19.45 -4.65 11.08
C LEU A 124 20.17 -4.26 12.39
N ILE A 125 19.46 -3.68 13.36
CA ILE A 125 20.06 -3.28 14.64
C ILE A 125 20.42 -4.55 15.43
N GLY A 126 21.73 -4.78 15.59
CA GLY A 126 22.25 -5.94 16.32
C GLY A 126 22.37 -7.23 15.51
N ALA A 127 22.09 -7.20 14.19
CA ALA A 127 22.32 -8.34 13.30
C ALA A 127 23.81 -8.50 12.96
N THR A 128 24.26 -9.74 12.75
CA THR A 128 25.62 -10.05 12.25
C THR A 128 25.78 -9.61 10.80
N GLU A 129 27.02 -9.47 10.30
CA GLU A 129 27.28 -9.03 8.92
C GLU A 129 26.62 -9.95 7.88
N GLU A 130 26.62 -11.26 8.12
CA GLU A 130 25.98 -12.25 7.23
C GLU A 130 24.46 -12.05 7.19
N ALA A 131 23.84 -11.88 8.36
CA ALA A 131 22.39 -11.66 8.48
C ALA A 131 21.98 -10.32 7.86
N GLN A 132 22.76 -9.26 8.06
CA GLN A 132 22.52 -7.96 7.44
C GLN A 132 22.53 -8.06 5.91
N LYS A 133 23.51 -8.78 5.34
CA LYS A 133 23.61 -8.98 3.90
C LYS A 133 22.40 -9.71 3.33
N GLU A 134 21.92 -10.74 4.02
CA GLU A 134 20.72 -11.48 3.63
C GLU A 134 19.46 -10.60 3.69
N LEU A 135 19.25 -9.90 4.80
CA LEU A 135 18.11 -9.00 5.01
C LEU A 135 18.02 -7.90 3.93
N VAL A 136 19.14 -7.23 3.64
CA VAL A 136 19.21 -6.18 2.60
C VAL A 136 19.00 -6.76 1.21
N MET A 137 19.51 -7.96 0.93
CA MET A 137 19.36 -8.61 -0.38
C MET A 137 17.90 -8.95 -0.70
N HIS A 138 17.11 -9.37 0.30
CA HIS A 138 15.71 -9.75 0.11
C HIS A 138 14.73 -8.58 0.22
N HIS A 139 15.13 -7.45 0.81
CA HIS A 139 14.26 -6.30 1.00
C HIS A 139 13.55 -5.81 -0.29
N PRO A 140 14.23 -5.66 -1.45
CA PRO A 140 13.55 -5.24 -2.67
C PRO A 140 12.48 -6.23 -3.16
N ASP A 141 12.63 -7.52 -2.88
CA ASP A 141 11.64 -8.54 -3.24
C ASP A 141 10.38 -8.41 -2.37
N THR A 142 10.55 -8.19 -1.07
CA THR A 142 9.44 -7.97 -0.13
C THR A 142 8.64 -6.72 -0.49
N LEU A 143 9.32 -5.60 -0.77
CA LEU A 143 8.67 -4.37 -1.24
C LEU A 143 7.93 -4.61 -2.56
N ALA A 144 8.59 -5.22 -3.55
CA ALA A 144 8.00 -5.46 -4.85
C ALA A 144 6.76 -6.37 -4.76
N ASN A 145 6.76 -7.36 -3.87
CA ASN A 145 5.60 -8.22 -3.65
C ASN A 145 4.42 -7.47 -3.02
N ALA A 146 4.68 -6.63 -2.02
CA ALA A 146 3.66 -5.79 -1.40
C ALA A 146 3.00 -4.85 -2.43
N ILE A 147 3.79 -4.25 -3.32
CA ILE A 147 3.30 -3.39 -4.39
C ILE A 147 2.47 -4.18 -5.42
N ARG A 148 2.98 -5.33 -5.88
CA ARG A 148 2.29 -6.17 -6.89
C ARG A 148 0.91 -6.61 -6.42
N THR A 149 0.81 -7.03 -5.16
CA THR A 149 -0.43 -7.56 -4.57
C THR A 149 -1.42 -6.48 -4.12
N PHE A 150 -1.03 -5.20 -4.11
CA PHE A 150 -1.90 -4.10 -3.71
C PHE A 150 -3.10 -3.92 -4.65
N SER A 151 -4.31 -3.66 -4.16
CA SER A 151 -5.48 -3.48 -5.03
C SER A 151 -5.47 -2.13 -5.76
N ILE A 152 -5.86 -2.10 -7.04
CA ILE A 152 -6.00 -0.84 -7.78
C ILE A 152 -7.26 -0.08 -7.31
N PRO A 153 -7.17 1.23 -7.03
CA PRO A 153 -8.31 2.02 -6.56
C PRO A 153 -9.46 2.08 -7.57
N ASN A 154 -10.68 2.30 -7.08
CA ASN A 154 -11.90 2.32 -7.91
C ASN A 154 -12.41 3.73 -8.21
N THR A 155 -12.14 4.71 -7.33
CA THR A 155 -12.63 6.07 -7.50
C THR A 155 -11.78 6.84 -8.49
N LYS A 156 -12.39 7.81 -9.18
CA LYS A 156 -11.72 8.67 -10.17
C LYS A 156 -10.48 9.38 -9.58
N ALA A 157 -10.62 10.03 -8.43
CA ALA A 157 -9.55 10.78 -7.78
C ALA A 157 -8.39 9.87 -7.35
N ASP A 158 -8.68 8.83 -6.55
CA ASP A 158 -7.63 7.90 -6.10
C ASP A 158 -6.94 7.17 -7.26
N LEU A 159 -7.67 6.83 -8.33
CA LEU A 159 -7.06 6.18 -9.49
C LEU A 159 -6.09 7.12 -10.21
N PHE A 160 -6.45 8.39 -10.38
CA PHE A 160 -5.56 9.40 -10.94
C PHE A 160 -4.30 9.57 -10.07
N GLU A 161 -4.48 9.77 -8.75
CA GLU A 161 -3.38 9.91 -7.80
C GLU A 161 -2.46 8.68 -7.83
N PHE A 162 -3.04 7.48 -7.86
CA PHE A 162 -2.30 6.23 -7.89
C PHE A 162 -1.49 6.05 -9.18
N ILE A 163 -2.03 6.46 -10.34
CA ILE A 163 -1.30 6.46 -11.62
C ILE A 163 -0.11 7.41 -11.53
N THR A 164 -0.33 8.66 -11.12
CA THR A 164 0.73 9.66 -11.02
C THR A 164 1.81 9.26 -10.01
N TYR A 165 1.42 8.72 -8.86
CA TYR A 165 2.33 8.21 -7.83
C TYR A 165 3.16 7.03 -8.36
N SER A 166 2.52 6.05 -8.98
CA SER A 166 3.21 4.87 -9.54
C SER A 166 4.18 5.28 -10.64
N GLN A 167 3.79 6.23 -11.49
CA GLN A 167 4.65 6.77 -12.54
C GLN A 167 5.88 7.47 -11.95
N SER A 168 5.70 8.29 -10.92
CA SER A 168 6.81 8.97 -10.25
C SER A 168 7.84 7.98 -9.69
N LEU A 169 7.38 6.97 -8.95
CA LEU A 169 8.28 6.00 -8.32
C LEU A 169 8.92 5.02 -9.30
N MET A 170 8.23 4.64 -10.38
CA MET A 170 8.88 3.81 -11.40
C MET A 170 9.88 4.60 -12.25
N MET A 171 9.81 5.93 -12.29
CA MET A 171 10.79 6.79 -12.98
C MET A 171 11.99 7.13 -12.11
N ASP A 172 11.85 7.04 -10.79
CA ASP A 172 12.92 7.39 -9.86
C ASP A 172 14.10 6.39 -9.96
N ARG A 173 15.28 6.92 -10.28
CA ARG A 173 16.51 6.13 -10.40
C ARG A 173 17.05 5.62 -9.07
N SER A 174 16.64 6.24 -7.95
CA SER A 174 17.04 5.81 -6.61
C SER A 174 16.28 4.56 -6.15
N THR A 175 15.10 4.33 -6.71
CA THR A 175 14.27 3.16 -6.44
C THR A 175 14.92 1.90 -6.97
N PHE A 176 14.91 0.82 -6.17
CA PHE A 176 15.42 -0.48 -6.59
C PHE A 176 14.74 -0.96 -7.86
N ARG A 177 15.50 -1.46 -8.83
CA ARG A 177 14.96 -1.90 -10.13
C ARG A 177 13.74 -2.83 -10.01
N LYS A 178 13.77 -3.81 -9.10
CA LYS A 178 12.66 -4.73 -8.86
C LYS A 178 11.39 -4.03 -8.35
N VAL A 179 11.56 -2.99 -7.54
CA VAL A 179 10.48 -2.16 -6.99
C VAL A 179 9.92 -1.25 -8.08
N ALA A 180 10.78 -0.62 -8.88
CA ALA A 180 10.38 0.17 -10.04
C ALA A 180 9.60 -0.68 -11.07
N ASP A 181 10.04 -1.91 -11.32
CA ASP A 181 9.32 -2.87 -12.16
C ASP A 181 7.95 -3.25 -11.57
N ALA A 182 7.81 -3.32 -10.24
CA ALA A 182 6.52 -3.55 -9.59
C ALA A 182 5.57 -2.35 -9.78
N TYR A 183 6.05 -1.12 -9.59
CA TYR A 183 5.26 0.09 -9.86
C TYR A 183 4.85 0.22 -11.32
N LEU A 184 5.70 -0.19 -12.28
CA LEU A 184 5.31 -0.25 -13.68
C LEU A 184 4.12 -1.20 -13.93
N VAL A 185 4.11 -2.36 -13.26
CA VAL A 185 2.97 -3.29 -13.36
C VAL A 185 1.70 -2.62 -12.83
N LYS A 186 1.75 -1.97 -11.66
CA LYS A 186 0.59 -1.26 -11.09
C LYS A 186 0.14 -0.08 -11.92
N TYR A 187 1.08 0.67 -12.50
CA TYR A 187 0.79 1.74 -13.44
C TYR A 187 0.00 1.21 -14.65
N ARG A 188 0.44 0.10 -15.25
CA ARG A 188 -0.28 -0.53 -16.38
C ARG A 188 -1.67 -1.04 -16.01
N GLU A 189 -1.82 -1.66 -14.83
CA GLU A 189 -3.11 -2.11 -14.34
C GLU A 189 -4.06 -0.93 -14.12
N ALA A 190 -3.57 0.16 -13.51
CA ALA A 190 -4.34 1.37 -13.27
C ALA A 190 -4.74 2.08 -14.56
N ILE A 191 -3.82 2.19 -15.53
CA ILE A 191 -4.12 2.74 -16.86
C ILE A 191 -5.14 1.86 -17.61
N THR A 192 -5.00 0.54 -17.57
CA THR A 192 -6.00 -0.38 -18.17
C THR A 192 -7.38 -0.17 -17.56
N LYS A 193 -7.45 -0.04 -16.23
CA LYS A 193 -8.71 0.25 -15.54
C LYS A 193 -9.28 1.61 -15.92
N ALA A 194 -8.43 2.63 -16.05
CA ALA A 194 -8.84 3.95 -16.50
C ALA A 194 -9.42 3.92 -17.92
N LYS A 195 -8.82 3.13 -18.84
CA LYS A 195 -9.38 2.90 -20.18
C LYS A 195 -10.79 2.30 -20.12
N LEU A 196 -11.06 1.41 -19.17
CA LEU A 196 -12.36 0.75 -19.06
C LEU A 196 -13.43 1.65 -18.43
N LEU A 197 -13.07 2.39 -17.37
CA LEU A 197 -14.04 3.12 -16.56
C LEU A 197 -14.17 4.62 -16.93
N PHE A 198 -13.14 5.20 -17.55
CA PHE A 198 -13.01 6.64 -17.76
C PHE A 198 -12.53 7.01 -19.18
N HIS A 199 -12.86 6.21 -20.20
CA HIS A 199 -12.42 6.44 -21.60
C HIS A 199 -12.83 7.80 -22.19
N ASN A 200 -13.94 8.39 -21.73
CA ASN A 200 -14.43 9.70 -22.20
C ASN A 200 -13.94 10.87 -21.33
N ASP A 201 -13.15 10.59 -20.29
CA ASP A 201 -12.65 11.63 -19.40
C ASP A 201 -11.38 12.27 -19.99
N PRO A 202 -11.34 13.60 -20.23
CA PRO A 202 -10.20 14.26 -20.86
C PRO A 202 -8.88 14.09 -20.08
N THR A 203 -8.95 14.02 -18.75
CA THR A 203 -7.76 13.84 -17.91
C THR A 203 -7.17 12.44 -18.10
N PHE A 204 -8.01 11.40 -18.08
CA PHE A 204 -7.54 10.04 -18.32
C PHE A 204 -7.15 9.78 -19.77
N GLN A 205 -7.82 10.40 -20.75
CA GLN A 205 -7.43 10.30 -22.16
C GLN A 205 -5.98 10.72 -22.37
N LYS A 206 -5.56 11.86 -21.81
CA LYS A 206 -4.17 12.31 -21.89
C LYS A 206 -3.20 11.30 -21.29
N LEU A 207 -3.50 10.76 -20.12
CA LEU A 207 -2.67 9.73 -19.47
C LEU A 207 -2.58 8.43 -20.28
N ILE A 208 -3.67 8.07 -20.95
CA ILE A 208 -3.76 6.88 -21.82
C ILE A 208 -2.92 7.07 -23.08
N GLU A 209 -3.01 8.23 -23.72
CA GLU A 209 -2.23 8.59 -24.91
C GLU A 209 -0.73 8.64 -24.62
N GLU A 210 -0.34 9.12 -23.44
CA GLU A 210 1.06 9.21 -23.03
C GLU A 210 1.66 7.85 -22.59
N GLN A 211 0.85 6.80 -22.42
CA GLN A 211 1.30 5.52 -21.84
C GLN A 211 2.52 4.93 -22.56
N GLU A 212 2.50 4.87 -23.89
CA GLU A 212 3.60 4.28 -24.67
C GLU A 212 4.91 5.08 -24.51
N ASN A 213 4.81 6.40 -24.48
CA ASN A 213 5.95 7.28 -24.26
C ASN A 213 6.54 7.07 -22.87
N VAL A 214 5.69 6.99 -21.85
CA VAL A 214 6.09 6.73 -20.46
C VAL A 214 6.77 5.37 -20.32
N GLU A 215 6.23 4.32 -20.93
CA GLU A 215 6.84 2.98 -20.90
C GLU A 215 8.16 2.92 -21.68
N THR A 216 8.27 3.65 -22.78
CA THR A 216 9.52 3.77 -23.52
C THR A 216 10.57 4.49 -22.69
N GLU A 217 10.19 5.57 -22.02
CA GLU A 217 11.08 6.32 -21.14
C GLU A 217 11.53 5.49 -19.93
N PHE A 218 10.64 4.68 -19.34
CA PHE A 218 11.01 3.71 -18.30
C PHE A 218 12.17 2.81 -18.73
N ARG A 219 12.06 2.25 -19.94
CA ARG A 219 13.10 1.38 -20.53
C ARG A 219 14.40 2.15 -20.74
N ARG A 220 14.34 3.43 -21.14
CA ARG A 220 15.53 4.29 -21.31
C ARG A 220 16.19 4.60 -19.98
N VAL A 221 15.43 5.05 -18.98
CA VAL A 221 15.92 5.42 -17.64
C VAL A 221 16.68 4.26 -16.99
N HIS A 222 16.24 3.03 -17.21
CA HIS A 222 16.78 1.84 -16.55
C HIS A 222 17.62 0.93 -17.45
N LYS A 223 17.92 1.34 -18.70
CA LYS A 223 18.69 0.56 -19.69
C LYS A 223 20.08 0.13 -19.20
N LYS A 224 20.60 0.80 -18.16
CA LYS A 224 21.94 0.57 -17.59
C LYS A 224 21.93 0.20 -16.10
N GLN A 225 20.76 0.05 -15.46
CA GLN A 225 20.75 -0.41 -14.07
C GLN A 225 21.07 -1.92 -14.04
N PRO A 226 22.08 -2.35 -13.27
CA PRO A 226 22.37 -3.76 -13.16
C PRO A 226 21.16 -4.47 -12.53
N LYS A 227 20.75 -5.61 -13.11
CA LYS A 227 19.61 -6.43 -12.63
C LYS A 227 19.78 -6.94 -11.18
N ARG A 228 20.95 -6.70 -10.58
CA ARG A 228 21.38 -7.07 -9.23
C ARG A 228 22.28 -5.95 -8.71
N MET A 229 22.21 -5.62 -7.42
CA MET A 229 23.32 -4.90 -6.77
C MET A 229 24.55 -5.79 -6.89
N VAL A 230 25.49 -5.43 -7.76
CA VAL A 230 26.80 -6.09 -7.83
C VAL A 230 27.56 -5.59 -6.63
N THR A 231 28.01 -6.50 -5.77
CA THR A 231 28.81 -6.13 -4.61
C THR A 231 30.10 -5.45 -5.08
N ALA A 232 30.65 -4.51 -4.30
CA ALA A 232 31.93 -3.87 -4.64
C ALA A 232 33.02 -4.92 -4.93
N LYS A 233 32.98 -6.05 -4.20
CA LYS A 233 33.85 -7.22 -4.40
C LYS A 233 33.68 -7.89 -5.77
N GLU A 234 32.46 -8.15 -6.22
CA GLU A 234 32.22 -8.72 -7.55
C GLU A 234 32.64 -7.76 -8.68
N LEU A 235 32.61 -6.45 -8.44
CA LEU A 235 33.11 -5.44 -9.38
C LEU A 235 34.64 -5.42 -9.45
N GLU A 236 35.30 -5.55 -8.29
CA GLU A 236 36.76 -5.71 -8.14
C GLU A 236 37.23 -6.98 -8.85
N ASP A 237 36.55 -8.11 -8.62
CA ASP A 237 36.88 -9.41 -9.20
C ASP A 237 36.74 -9.38 -10.74
N ARG A 238 35.70 -8.72 -11.27
CA ARG A 238 35.55 -8.52 -12.72
C ARG A 238 36.64 -7.65 -13.31
N LYS A 239 37.09 -6.60 -12.60
CA LYS A 239 38.20 -5.74 -13.04
C LYS A 239 39.52 -6.53 -13.04
N ASN A 240 39.80 -7.29 -11.98
CA ASN A 240 40.99 -8.13 -11.89
C ASN A 240 41.01 -9.22 -12.95
N THR A 241 39.88 -9.86 -13.23
CA THR A 241 39.76 -10.87 -14.30
C THR A 241 40.03 -10.24 -15.66
N ARG A 242 39.47 -9.06 -15.94
CA ARG A 242 39.69 -8.35 -17.22
C ARG A 242 41.14 -7.88 -17.38
N ASN A 243 41.75 -7.36 -16.32
CA ASN A 243 43.15 -6.93 -16.31
C ASN A 243 44.10 -8.12 -16.48
N GLY A 244 43.80 -9.27 -15.87
CA GLY A 244 44.55 -10.52 -16.05
C GLY A 244 44.49 -11.07 -17.48
N VAL A 245 43.30 -11.06 -18.10
CA VAL A 245 43.15 -11.45 -19.51
C VAL A 245 43.92 -10.52 -20.45
N LEU A 246 43.88 -9.21 -20.20
CA LEU A 246 44.63 -8.23 -20.99
C LEU A 246 46.15 -8.44 -20.87
N LEU A 247 46.65 -8.72 -19.66
CA LEU A 247 48.06 -9.02 -19.42
C LEU A 247 48.51 -10.29 -20.14
N MET A 248 47.70 -11.35 -20.12
CA MET A 248 47.98 -12.60 -20.83
C MET A 248 48.04 -12.40 -22.35
N LEU A 249 47.15 -11.59 -22.93
CA LEU A 249 47.18 -11.27 -24.36
C LEU A 249 48.44 -10.49 -24.75
N ILE A 250 48.88 -9.54 -23.92
CA ILE A 250 50.13 -8.80 -24.15
C ILE A 250 51.35 -9.72 -24.09
N ILE A 251 51.42 -10.61 -23.08
CA ILE A 251 52.51 -11.59 -22.96
C ILE A 251 52.54 -12.50 -24.20
N PHE A 252 51.38 -12.98 -24.66
CA PHE A 252 51.29 -13.83 -25.84
C PHE A 252 51.77 -13.10 -27.11
N ALA A 253 51.41 -11.82 -27.28
CA ALA A 253 51.89 -11.01 -28.40
C ALA A 253 53.41 -10.79 -28.37
N VAL A 254 54.00 -10.57 -27.20
CA VAL A 254 55.46 -10.39 -27.04
C VAL A 254 56.22 -11.70 -27.31
N VAL A 255 55.69 -12.84 -26.86
CA VAL A 255 56.30 -14.15 -27.15
C VAL A 255 56.22 -14.46 -28.65
N ALA A 256 55.10 -14.14 -29.30
CA ALA A 256 54.94 -14.34 -30.74
C ALA A 256 55.93 -13.48 -31.56
N THR A 257 56.15 -12.22 -31.19
CA THR A 257 57.11 -11.34 -31.90
C THR A 257 58.56 -11.75 -31.68
N LEU A 258 58.93 -12.20 -30.48
CA LEU A 258 60.27 -12.72 -30.19
C LEU A 258 60.54 -14.06 -30.90
N GLY A 259 59.53 -14.93 -31.02
CA GLY A 259 59.62 -16.18 -31.78
C GLY A 259 59.88 -15.96 -33.27
N ILE A 260 59.33 -14.89 -33.86
CA ILE A 260 59.57 -14.53 -35.26
C ILE A 260 61.00 -13.99 -35.47
N LEU A 261 61.54 -13.24 -34.51
CA LEU A 261 62.92 -12.72 -34.56
C LEU A 261 63.99 -13.83 -34.41
N GLY A 262 63.71 -14.88 -33.64
CA GLY A 262 64.62 -16.02 -33.46
C GLY A 262 64.73 -16.94 -34.68
N GLY A 263 63.72 -16.96 -35.56
CA GLY A 263 63.70 -17.82 -36.76
C GLY A 263 64.50 -17.29 -37.95
N LEU A 264 64.86 -16.00 -37.96
CA LEU A 264 65.57 -15.36 -39.08
C LEU A 264 67.11 -15.46 -38.99
N GLY A 265 67.65 -16.03 -37.90
CA GLY A 265 69.10 -16.07 -37.63
C GLY A 265 69.84 -17.35 -38.05
N VAL A 266 69.19 -18.32 -38.72
CA VAL A 266 69.80 -19.64 -39.04
C VAL A 266 70.00 -19.88 -40.56
N LEU A 267 69.79 -18.86 -41.39
CA LEU A 267 70.12 -18.90 -42.83
C LEU A 267 71.09 -17.76 -43.15
N GLY A 268 72.35 -17.96 -42.80
CA GLY A 268 73.49 -17.11 -43.12
C GLY A 268 74.78 -17.87 -42.94
#